data_AF-A0A2F0AJA3-F1
#
_entry.id   AF-A0A2F0AJA3-F1
#
_cell.length_a   1.000
_cell.length_b   1.000
_cell.length_c   1.000
_cell.angle_alpha   90.00
_cell.angle_beta   90.00
_cell.angle_gamma   90.00
#
_symmetry.space_group_name_H-M   'P 1'
#
loop_
_entity.id
_entity.type
_entity.pdbx_description
1 polymer ?
#
loop_
_entity_poly.entity_id
_entity_poly.type
_entity_poly.pdbx_seq_one_letter_code
_entity_poly.pdbx_strand_id
1 'polypeptide(L)'
;MLLIKKILIIFFLLFSILGITKNIELETEKMRMLAAELRCVVCQNQSLLESDSQIAKDLKEIILDMYLSGKSESEIKLFLVNRYGEFILFKPTFSVENSILWLAPFLSFLIISLLALRKFRVFRKEK
;
A
#
# COMPACT_ATOMS: atom_id res chain seq x y z
N MET A 1 -2.27 -42.64 34.27
CA MET A 1 -2.48 -41.22 34.68
C MET A 1 -1.32 -40.30 34.30
N LEU A 2 -0.06 -40.66 34.57
CA LEU A 2 1.13 -39.86 34.20
C LEU A 2 1.36 -39.74 32.68
N LEU A 3 1.11 -40.81 31.90
CA LEU A 3 1.22 -40.80 30.43
C LEU A 3 0.22 -39.85 29.76
N ILE A 4 -1.05 -39.87 30.21
CA ILE A 4 -2.11 -39.00 29.68
C ILE A 4 -1.82 -37.52 30.00
N LYS A 5 -1.32 -37.23 31.21
CA LYS A 5 -0.88 -35.87 31.57
C LYS A 5 0.28 -35.38 30.68
N LYS A 6 1.27 -36.23 30.38
CA LYS A 6 2.38 -35.88 29.47
C LYS A 6 1.88 -35.61 28.04
N ILE A 7 0.95 -36.43 27.53
CA ILE A 7 0.37 -36.25 26.19
C ILE A 7 -0.41 -34.93 26.09
N LEU A 8 -1.23 -34.61 27.09
CA LEU A 8 -1.97 -33.34 27.15
C LEU A 8 -1.05 -32.11 27.22
N ILE A 9 0.03 -32.18 27.99
CA ILE A 9 1.03 -31.11 28.08
C ILE A 9 1.76 -30.94 26.74
N ILE A 10 2.16 -32.03 26.09
CA ILE A 10 2.82 -31.99 24.77
C ILE A 10 1.89 -31.41 23.72
N PHE A 11 0.61 -31.79 23.71
CA PHE A 11 -0.38 -31.26 22.78
C PHE A 11 -0.63 -29.77 22.98
N PHE A 12 -0.70 -29.32 24.24
CA PHE A 12 -0.85 -27.90 24.59
C PHE A 12 0.37 -27.06 24.19
N LEU A 13 1.58 -27.61 24.37
CA LEU A 13 2.83 -26.99 23.92
C LEU A 13 2.90 -26.94 22.38
N LEU A 14 2.47 -27.99 21.68
CA LEU A 14 2.41 -28.02 20.21
C LEU A 14 1.44 -26.98 19.65
N PHE A 15 0.27 -26.82 20.28
CA PHE A 15 -0.75 -25.86 19.88
C PHE A 15 -0.25 -24.41 20.03
N SER A 16 0.52 -24.13 21.08
CA SER A 16 1.12 -22.81 21.32
C SER A 16 2.15 -22.43 20.24
N ILE A 17 2.95 -23.40 19.80
CA ILE A 17 3.97 -23.18 18.75
C ILE A 17 3.31 -22.87 17.39
N LEU A 18 2.17 -23.51 17.07
CA LEU A 18 1.44 -23.29 15.83
C LEU A 18 0.80 -21.89 15.73
N GLY A 19 0.42 -21.29 16.87
CA GLY A 19 -0.11 -19.93 16.91
C GLY A 19 0.94 -18.85 16.63
N ILE A 20 2.19 -19.08 17.04
CA ILE A 20 3.30 -18.14 16.90
C ILE A 20 3.73 -18.03 15.42
N THR A 21 3.89 -19.16 14.72
CA THR A 21 4.30 -19.16 13.30
C THR A 21 3.29 -18.44 12.42
N LYS A 22 2.00 -18.60 12.70
CA LYS A 22 0.92 -17.95 11.94
C LYS A 22 0.94 -16.41 12.05
N ASN A 23 1.24 -15.87 13.23
CA ASN A 23 1.29 -14.41 13.42
C ASN A 23 2.49 -13.79 12.70
N ILE A 24 3.67 -14.43 12.75
CA ILE A 24 4.88 -13.94 12.10
C ILE A 24 4.71 -13.92 10.58
N GLU A 25 4.08 -14.94 10.00
CA GLU A 25 3.85 -15.01 8.55
C GLU A 25 2.83 -13.96 8.08
N LEU A 26 1.77 -13.71 8.85
CA LEU A 26 0.80 -12.65 8.59
C LEU A 26 1.47 -11.26 8.60
N GLU A 27 2.28 -10.98 9.62
CA GLU A 27 2.97 -9.69 9.76
C GLU A 27 3.99 -9.46 8.64
N THR A 28 4.71 -10.51 8.24
CA THR A 28 5.65 -10.46 7.12
C THR A 28 4.93 -10.16 5.81
N GLU A 29 3.78 -10.77 5.56
CA GLU A 29 3.03 -10.54 4.33
C GLU A 29 2.48 -9.11 4.24
N LYS A 30 1.97 -8.56 5.34
CA LYS A 30 1.53 -7.15 5.41
C LYS A 30 2.67 -6.19 5.10
N MET A 31 3.85 -6.44 5.66
CA MET A 31 5.05 -5.64 5.38
C MET A 31 5.44 -5.71 3.90
N ARG A 32 5.38 -6.89 3.28
CA ARG A 32 5.66 -7.06 1.85
C ARG A 32 4.65 -6.31 0.98
N MET A 33 3.37 -6.37 1.31
CA MET A 33 2.34 -5.59 0.60
C MET A 33 2.60 -4.09 0.72
N LEU A 34 2.96 -3.60 1.91
CA LEU A 34 3.32 -2.20 2.13
C LEU A 34 4.52 -1.79 1.26
N ALA A 35 5.57 -2.62 1.19
CA ALA A 35 6.74 -2.37 0.36
C ALA A 35 6.43 -2.42 -1.15
N ALA A 36 5.41 -3.16 -1.58
CA ALA A 36 4.95 -3.18 -2.98
C ALA A 36 4.20 -1.90 -3.37
N GLU A 37 3.52 -1.25 -2.42
CA GLU A 37 2.82 0.04 -2.63
C GLU A 37 3.75 1.27 -2.63
N LEU A 38 5.02 1.06 -2.29
CA LEU A 38 6.06 2.10 -2.23
C LEU A 38 7.02 1.97 -3.41
N ARG A 39 7.41 3.11 -3.98
CA ARG A 39 8.39 3.26 -5.06
C ARG A 39 9.80 3.40 -4.51
N CYS A 40 10.77 2.83 -5.22
CA CYS A 40 12.17 3.17 -5.00
C CYS A 40 12.48 4.55 -5.60
N VAL A 41 12.83 5.52 -4.75
CA VAL A 41 13.08 6.92 -5.14
C VAL A 41 14.28 7.13 -6.07
N VAL A 42 15.19 6.15 -6.14
CA VAL A 42 16.38 6.21 -7.01
C VAL A 42 16.29 5.27 -8.21
N CYS A 43 15.24 4.46 -8.30
CA CYS A 43 15.11 3.42 -9.31
C CYS A 43 14.08 3.82 -10.38
N GLN A 44 14.20 3.25 -11.58
CA GLN A 44 13.28 3.54 -12.68
C GLN A 44 11.99 2.72 -12.53
N ASN A 45 10.94 3.35 -12.00
CA ASN A 45 9.58 2.80 -11.93
C ASN A 45 9.49 1.39 -11.29
N GLN A 46 10.26 1.17 -10.22
CA GLN A 46 10.29 -0.08 -9.47
C GLN A 46 9.74 0.12 -8.06
N SER A 47 9.12 -0.92 -7.51
CA SER A 47 8.70 -0.93 -6.11
C SER A 47 9.89 -1.11 -5.17
N LEU A 48 9.73 -0.72 -3.89
CA LEU A 48 10.71 -1.05 -2.86
C LEU A 48 10.83 -2.57 -2.66
N LEU A 49 9.72 -3.30 -2.83
CA LEU A 49 9.74 -4.75 -2.73
C LEU A 49 10.68 -5.38 -3.78
N GLU A 50 10.55 -4.99 -5.04
CA GLU A 50 11.28 -5.57 -6.18
C GLU A 50 12.70 -5.02 -6.35
N SER A 51 12.97 -3.81 -5.85
CA SER A 51 14.27 -3.19 -6.05
C SER A 51 15.36 -3.78 -5.15
N ASP A 52 16.53 -4.04 -5.75
CA ASP A 52 17.77 -4.48 -5.08
C ASP A 52 18.75 -3.34 -4.78
N SER A 53 18.35 -2.09 -5.01
CA SER A 53 19.19 -0.93 -4.68
C SER A 53 19.50 -0.87 -3.18
N GLN A 54 20.65 -0.28 -2.82
CA GLN A 54 21.04 -0.15 -1.41
C GLN A 54 19.96 0.62 -0.61
N ILE A 55 19.44 1.72 -1.18
CA ILE A 55 18.37 2.49 -0.53
C ILE A 55 17.09 1.68 -0.34
N ALA A 56 16.75 0.78 -1.25
CA ALA A 56 15.56 -0.06 -1.11
C ALA A 56 15.72 -1.07 0.03
N LYS A 57 16.93 -1.61 0.23
CA LYS A 57 17.25 -2.50 1.35
C LYS A 57 17.17 -1.76 2.68
N ASP A 58 17.82 -0.60 2.77
CA ASP A 58 17.81 0.23 3.98
C ASP A 58 16.36 0.63 4.36
N LEU A 59 15.54 1.01 3.36
CA LEU A 59 14.13 1.35 3.60
C LEU A 59 13.28 0.16 4.02
N LYS A 60 13.52 -1.04 3.46
CA LYS A 60 12.85 -2.28 3.87
C LYS A 60 13.15 -2.61 5.34
N GLU A 61 14.39 -2.41 5.78
CA GLU A 61 14.79 -2.59 7.19
C GLU A 61 14.11 -1.57 8.10
N ILE A 62 14.06 -0.29 7.71
CA ILE A 62 13.37 0.76 8.49
C ILE A 62 11.87 0.46 8.61
N ILE A 63 11.22 0.06 7.51
CA ILE A 63 9.80 -0.31 7.52
C ILE A 63 9.57 -1.49 8.46
N LEU A 64 10.44 -2.50 8.44
CA LEU A 64 10.36 -3.66 9.31
C LEU A 64 10.47 -3.24 10.79
N ASP A 65 11.46 -2.41 11.13
CA ASP A 65 11.67 -1.93 12.50
C ASP A 65 10.48 -1.13 13.02
N MET A 66 9.91 -0.23 12.20
CA MET A 66 8.72 0.52 12.56
C MET A 66 7.50 -0.38 12.74
N TYR A 67 7.34 -1.38 11.89
CA TYR A 67 6.24 -2.33 11.96
C TYR A 67 6.34 -3.19 13.24
N LEU A 68 7.53 -3.70 13.57
CA LEU A 68 7.80 -4.42 14.82
C LEU A 68 7.63 -3.53 16.05
N SER A 69 7.86 -2.23 15.92
CA SER A 69 7.58 -1.22 16.95
C SER A 69 6.08 -0.94 17.14
N GLY A 70 5.19 -1.64 16.43
CA GLY A 70 3.74 -1.50 16.54
C GLY A 70 3.16 -0.30 15.81
N LYS A 71 3.90 0.30 14.86
CA LYS A 71 3.39 1.40 14.04
C LYS A 71 2.40 0.91 13.00
N SER A 72 1.36 1.69 12.77
CA SER A 72 0.39 1.45 11.71
C SER A 72 0.95 1.77 10.33
N GLU A 73 0.40 1.15 9.28
CA GLU A 73 0.82 1.40 7.89
C GLU A 73 0.71 2.88 7.50
N SER A 74 -0.30 3.59 7.99
CA SER A 74 -0.47 5.03 7.75
C SER A 74 0.63 5.85 8.41
N GLU A 75 1.05 5.52 9.63
CA GLU A 75 2.18 6.17 10.29
C GLU A 75 3.50 5.92 9.55
N ILE A 76 3.72 4.70 9.08
CA ILE A 76 4.92 4.34 8.30
C ILE A 76 4.93 5.13 6.98
N LYS A 77 3.81 5.15 6.25
CA LYS A 77 3.68 5.95 5.01
C LYS A 77 3.91 7.43 5.27
N LEU A 78 3.34 7.98 6.35
CA LEU A 78 3.53 9.39 6.72
C LEU A 78 4.99 9.71 7.03
N PHE A 79 5.67 8.84 7.78
CA PHE A 79 7.10 8.99 8.07
C PHE A 79 7.94 9.02 6.79
N LEU A 80 7.68 8.09 5.87
CA LEU A 80 8.38 8.01 4.60
C LEU A 80 8.08 9.21 3.70
N VAL A 81 6.83 9.67 3.62
CA VAL A 81 6.45 10.86 2.84
C VAL A 81 7.10 12.12 3.41
N ASN A 82 7.18 12.26 4.73
CA ASN A 82 7.82 13.43 5.34
C ASN A 82 9.33 13.51 4.99
N ARG A 83 10.00 12.35 4.82
CA ARG A 83 11.44 12.31 4.54
C ARG A 83 11.81 12.24 3.06
N TYR A 84 10.99 11.58 2.24
CA TYR A 84 11.27 11.29 0.83
C TYR A 84 10.27 11.94 -0.14
N GLY A 85 9.25 12.62 0.38
CA GLY A 85 8.18 13.25 -0.39
C GLY A 85 7.09 12.28 -0.80
N GLU A 86 6.01 12.83 -1.35
CA GLU A 86 4.84 12.04 -1.79
C GLU A 86 5.15 11.11 -2.97
N PHE A 87 6.23 11.36 -3.71
CA PHE A 87 6.67 10.55 -4.84
C PHE A 87 7.03 9.10 -4.47
N ILE A 88 7.32 8.83 -3.19
CA ILE A 88 7.56 7.47 -2.72
C ILE A 88 6.30 6.60 -2.79
N LEU A 89 5.10 7.19 -2.82
CA LEU A 89 3.86 6.44 -2.94
C LEU A 89 3.54 6.15 -4.42
N PHE A 90 3.14 4.91 -4.74
CA PHE A 90 2.62 4.63 -6.09
C PHE A 90 1.33 5.39 -6.39
N LYS A 91 0.52 5.65 -5.36
CA LYS A 91 -0.74 6.37 -5.44
C LYS A 91 -0.62 7.65 -4.60
N PRO A 92 -0.80 8.83 -5.20
CA PRO A 92 -0.84 10.07 -4.44
C PRO A 92 -2.00 10.05 -3.45
N THR A 93 -1.87 10.78 -2.36
CA THR A 93 -2.94 10.92 -1.37
C THR A 93 -4.05 11.83 -1.90
N PHE A 94 -5.24 11.72 -1.32
CA PHE A 94 -6.33 12.68 -1.54
C PHE A 94 -6.04 13.97 -0.76
N SER A 95 -5.09 14.75 -1.24
CA SER A 95 -4.74 16.07 -0.71
C SER A 95 -5.33 17.19 -1.58
N VAL A 96 -5.36 18.40 -1.04
CA VAL A 96 -5.78 19.61 -1.78
C VAL A 96 -4.86 19.84 -2.99
N GLU A 97 -3.56 19.55 -2.83
CA GLU A 97 -2.54 19.67 -3.87
C GLU A 97 -2.81 18.71 -5.04
N ASN A 98 -3.20 17.48 -4.74
CA ASN A 98 -3.52 16.46 -5.76
C ASN A 98 -4.97 16.57 -6.27
N SER A 99 -5.77 17.51 -5.76
CA SER A 99 -7.19 17.58 -6.10
C SER A 99 -7.42 17.76 -7.59
N ILE A 100 -6.55 18.48 -8.29
CA ILE A 100 -6.60 18.65 -9.75
C ILE A 100 -6.42 17.32 -10.51
N LEU A 101 -5.53 16.45 -10.04
CA LEU A 101 -5.28 15.14 -10.65
C LEU A 101 -6.54 14.26 -10.54
N TRP A 102 -7.20 14.31 -9.38
CA TRP A 102 -8.42 13.53 -9.11
C TRP A 102 -9.66 14.11 -9.79
N LEU A 103 -9.74 15.43 -9.97
CA LEU A 103 -10.88 16.11 -10.60
C LEU A 103 -10.80 16.15 -12.13
N ALA A 104 -9.60 16.07 -12.72
CA ALA A 104 -9.41 16.12 -14.17
C ALA A 104 -10.27 15.13 -14.98
N PRO A 105 -10.45 13.86 -14.58
CA PRO A 105 -11.34 12.93 -15.29
C PRO A 105 -12.80 13.40 -15.31
N PHE A 106 -13.30 13.96 -14.22
CA PHE A 106 -14.68 14.44 -14.14
C PHE A 106 -14.88 15.73 -14.94
N LEU A 107 -13.92 16.66 -14.85
CA LEU A 107 -13.96 17.90 -15.60
C LEU A 107 -13.91 17.65 -17.11
N SER A 108 -13.00 16.78 -17.56
CA SER A 108 -12.88 16.41 -18.98
C SER A 108 -14.15 15.73 -19.49
N PHE A 109 -14.72 14.81 -18.73
CA PHE A 109 -15.98 14.15 -19.07
C PHE A 109 -17.13 15.18 -19.22
N LEU A 110 -17.24 16.12 -18.29
CA LEU A 110 -18.26 17.17 -18.32
C LEU A 110 -18.12 18.07 -19.56
N ILE A 111 -16.90 18.49 -19.89
CA ILE A 111 -16.61 19.30 -21.07
C ILE A 111 -16.97 18.54 -22.36
N ILE A 112 -16.52 17.28 -22.49
CA ILE A 112 -16.80 16.45 -23.66
C ILE A 112 -18.32 16.23 -23.82
N SER A 113 -19.01 15.91 -22.74
CA SER A 113 -20.46 15.71 -22.75
C SER A 113 -21.22 16.97 -23.18
N LEU A 114 -20.85 18.14 -22.66
CA LEU A 114 -21.46 19.42 -23.05
C LEU A 114 -21.24 19.74 -24.53
N LEU A 115 -20.02 19.52 -25.04
CA LEU A 115 -19.71 19.73 -26.46
C LEU A 115 -20.47 18.76 -27.36
N ALA A 116 -20.56 17.49 -26.97
CA ALA A 116 -21.32 16.47 -27.70
C ALA A 116 -22.82 16.81 -27.76
N LEU A 117 -23.41 17.24 -26.64
CA LEU A 117 -24.82 17.66 -26.58
C LEU A 117 -25.09 18.90 -27.44
N ARG A 118 -24.19 19.90 -27.43
CA ARG A 118 -24.31 21.07 -28.30
C ARG A 118 -24.28 20.67 -29.77
N LYS A 119 -23.32 19.84 -30.18
CA LYS A 119 -23.22 19.36 -31.57
C LYS A 119 -24.44 18.54 -31.99
N PHE A 120 -24.93 17.66 -31.12
CA PHE A 120 -26.13 16.86 -31.39
C PHE A 120 -27.38 17.72 -31.56
N ARG A 121 -27.54 18.78 -30.74
CA ARG A 121 -28.64 19.74 -30.89
C ARG A 121 -28.58 20.52 -32.20
N VAL A 122 -27.38 20.92 -32.64
CA VAL A 122 -27.18 21.63 -33.92
C VAL A 122 -27.54 20.71 -35.09
N PHE A 123 -27.03 19.48 -35.11
CA PHE A 123 -27.31 18.52 -36.19
C PHE A 123 -28.80 18.16 -36.30
N ARG A 124 -29.52 18.09 -35.17
CA ARG A 124 -30.97 17.86 -35.17
C ARG A 124 -31.78 19.06 -35.69
N LYS A 125 -31.23 20.27 -35.67
CA LYS A 125 -31.91 21.48 -36.14
C LYS A 125 -31.77 21.67 -37.66
N GLU A 126 -30.75 21.08 -38.28
CA GLU A 126 -30.48 21.14 -39.72
C GLU A 126 -31.21 20.07 -40.55
N LYS A 127 -31.84 19.09 -39.89
CA LYS A 127 -32.62 18.02 -40.53
C LYS A 127 -34.10 18.20 -40.22
#